data_AF-A0A7W1G6V3-F1
#
_entry.id   AF-A0A7W1G6V3-F1
#
_cell.length_a   1.000
_cell.length_b   1.000
_cell.length_c   1.000
_cell.angle_alpha   90.00
_cell.angle_beta   90.00
_cell.angle_gamma   90.00
#
_symmetry.space_group_name_H-M   'P 1'
#
loop_
_entity.id
_entity.type
_entity.pdbx_description
1 polymer ?
#
loop_
_entity_poly.entity_id
_entity_poly.type
_entity_poly.pdbx_seq_one_letter_code
_entity_poly.pdbx_strand_id
1 'polypeptide(L)'
;MADVARPHPDLPATLDLDLDRARRCGFPEVVFGSGKTVDEVVVAATRLMQAHGQALVTRADDDALAALASALPAGTVHRRSRCFSVGDPAPRFGPV
;
A
#
# COMPACT_ATOMS: atom_id res chain seq x y z
N MET A 1 12.45 -2.09 23.52
CA MET A 1 13.40 -2.17 22.38
C MET A 1 12.58 -2.04 21.12
N ALA A 2 12.85 -1.04 20.28
CA ALA A 2 12.16 -0.91 18.99
C ALA A 2 12.50 -2.15 18.16
N ASP A 3 11.47 -2.90 17.74
CA ASP A 3 11.65 -3.97 16.77
C ASP A 3 12.12 -3.30 15.47
N VAL A 4 13.40 -3.47 15.13
CA VAL A 4 13.93 -2.97 13.87
C VAL A 4 13.20 -3.73 12.77
N ALA A 5 12.69 -3.03 11.74
CA ALA A 5 11.99 -3.68 10.63
C ALA A 5 12.87 -4.83 10.13
N ARG A 6 12.34 -6.06 10.19
CA ARG A 6 13.07 -7.22 9.69
C ARG A 6 13.20 -7.05 8.18
N PRO A 7 14.41 -7.22 7.61
CA PRO A 7 14.59 -7.09 6.17
C PRO A 7 13.69 -8.09 5.46
N HIS A 8 12.97 -7.63 4.44
CA HIS A 8 12.17 -8.47 3.56
C HIS A 8 13.05 -8.87 2.37
N PRO A 9 13.62 -10.09 2.34
CA PRO A 9 14.55 -10.49 1.28
C PRO A 9 13.90 -10.52 -0.11
N ASP A 10 12.57 -10.56 -0.16
CA ASP A 10 11.78 -10.59 -1.40
C ASP A 10 11.39 -9.19 -1.90
N LEU A 11 11.95 -8.13 -1.32
CA LEU A 11 11.78 -6.73 -1.73
C LEU A 11 13.09 -6.16 -2.29
N PRO A 12 13.01 -5.20 -3.22
CA PRO A 12 14.20 -4.46 -3.65
C PRO A 12 14.78 -3.67 -2.48
N ALA A 13 16.10 -3.48 -2.45
CA ALA A 13 16.80 -2.78 -1.37
C ALA A 13 16.38 -1.31 -1.18
N THR A 14 15.68 -0.73 -2.17
CA THR A 14 15.12 0.63 -2.12
C THR A 14 13.75 0.70 -1.44
N LEU A 15 13.17 -0.46 -1.08
CA LEU A 15 11.85 -0.56 -0.49
C LEU A 15 11.91 -1.26 0.87
N ASP A 16 11.50 -0.54 1.90
CA ASP A 16 11.28 -1.07 3.25
C ASP A 16 9.80 -0.91 3.60
N LEU A 17 9.18 -1.96 4.15
CA LEU A 17 7.76 -2.00 4.50
C LEU A 17 7.59 -2.41 5.97
N ASP A 18 6.90 -1.58 6.74
CA ASP A 18 6.49 -1.86 8.11
C ASP A 18 5.18 -2.68 8.12
N LEU A 19 5.30 -3.98 7.87
CA LEU A 19 4.16 -4.91 7.93
C LEU A 19 3.62 -5.11 9.36
N ASP A 20 4.38 -4.77 10.41
CA ASP A 20 3.91 -4.87 11.79
C ASP A 20 3.07 -3.65 12.21
N ARG A 21 3.07 -2.58 11.42
CA ARG A 21 2.26 -1.38 11.66
C ARG A 21 0.79 -1.70 11.90
N ALA A 22 0.22 -2.66 11.17
CA ALA A 22 -1.16 -3.09 11.38
C ALA A 22 -1.44 -3.58 12.79
N ARG A 23 -0.52 -4.34 13.37
CA ARG A 23 -0.62 -4.85 14.74
C ARG A 23 -0.39 -3.74 15.77
N ARG A 24 0.59 -2.85 15.54
CA ARG A 24 0.98 -1.78 16.48
C ARG A 24 0.02 -0.59 16.49
N CYS A 25 -0.54 -0.24 15.33
CA CYS A 25 -1.32 0.98 15.12
C CYS A 25 -2.79 0.70 14.76
N GLY A 26 -3.16 -0.55 14.47
CA GLY A 26 -4.51 -0.94 14.10
C GLY A 26 -4.85 -0.80 12.61
N PHE A 27 -3.90 -0.35 11.77
CA PHE A 27 -4.08 -0.24 10.32
C PHE A 27 -2.75 -0.45 9.57
N PRO A 28 -2.77 -1.02 8.36
CA PRO A 28 -1.57 -1.22 7.55
C PRO A 28 -0.81 0.06 7.20
N GLU A 29 0.43 -0.08 6.77
CA GLU A 29 1.16 1.02 6.15
C GLU A 29 0.46 1.51 4.87
N VAL A 30 0.61 2.81 4.61
CA VAL A 30 0.11 3.47 3.40
C VAL A 30 1.29 3.80 2.50
N VAL A 31 1.22 3.45 1.23
CA VAL A 31 2.28 3.74 0.26
C VAL A 31 2.20 5.22 -0.14
N PHE A 32 3.30 5.94 0.09
CA PHE A 32 3.51 7.28 -0.45
C PHE A 32 4.14 7.18 -1.84
N GLY A 33 3.35 7.41 -2.90
CA GLY A 33 3.78 7.18 -4.28
C GLY A 33 4.70 8.25 -4.87
N SER A 34 4.63 9.49 -4.39
CA SER A 34 5.42 10.58 -4.97
C SER A 34 6.92 10.35 -4.80
N GLY A 35 7.67 10.39 -5.91
CA GLY A 35 9.11 10.17 -5.94
C GLY A 35 9.53 8.69 -5.95
N LYS A 36 8.57 7.75 -5.97
CA LYS A 36 8.84 6.33 -6.21
C LYS A 36 8.75 6.01 -7.69
N THR A 37 9.44 4.97 -8.12
CA THR A 37 9.21 4.37 -9.44
C THR A 37 7.86 3.65 -9.47
N VAL A 38 7.30 3.46 -10.67
CA VAL A 38 6.05 2.70 -10.86
C VAL A 38 6.17 1.28 -10.29
N ASP A 39 7.31 0.62 -10.52
CA ASP A 39 7.56 -0.74 -10.02
C ASP A 39 7.56 -0.80 -8.48
N GLU A 40 8.27 0.12 -7.82
CA GLU A 40 8.27 0.20 -6.34
C GLU A 40 6.87 0.41 -5.77
N VAL A 41 6.05 1.24 -6.42
CA VAL A 41 4.66 1.47 -6.00
C VAL A 41 3.83 0.19 -6.12
N VAL A 42 3.93 -0.52 -7.24
CA VAL A 42 3.19 -1.76 -7.49
C VAL A 42 3.64 -2.87 -6.55
N VAL A 43 4.95 -3.06 -6.36
CA VAL A 43 5.52 -4.04 -5.44
C VAL A 43 5.05 -3.76 -4.01
N ALA A 44 5.14 -2.51 -3.55
CA ALA A 44 4.69 -2.12 -2.21
C ALA A 44 3.20 -2.41 -1.99
N ALA A 45 2.34 -1.95 -2.91
CA ALA A 45 0.90 -2.15 -2.81
C ALA A 45 0.53 -3.63 -2.84
N THR A 46 1.19 -4.41 -3.69
CA THR A 46 0.96 -5.86 -3.80
C THR A 46 1.36 -6.59 -2.52
N ARG A 47 2.50 -6.25 -1.92
CA ARG A 47 2.91 -6.85 -0.65
C ARG A 47 1.99 -6.50 0.51
N LEU A 48 1.54 -5.24 0.61
CA LEU A 48 0.56 -4.84 1.62
C LEU A 48 -0.78 -5.55 1.43
N MET A 49 -1.24 -5.69 0.18
CA MET A 49 -2.44 -6.46 -0.14
C MET A 49 -2.30 -7.94 0.27
N GLN A 50 -1.16 -8.57 -0.01
CA GLN A 50 -0.88 -9.96 0.38
C GLN A 50 -0.83 -10.14 1.89
N ALA A 51 -0.20 -9.21 2.62
CA ALA A 51 0.01 -9.31 4.06
C ALA A 51 -1.24 -8.96 4.88
N HIS A 52 -2.08 -8.04 4.39
CA HIS A 52 -3.15 -7.44 5.18
C HIS A 52 -4.53 -7.47 4.53
N GLY A 53 -4.64 -8.00 3.31
CA GLY A 53 -5.89 -8.02 2.54
C GLY A 53 -6.37 -6.65 2.08
N GLN A 54 -5.56 -5.61 2.25
CA GLN A 54 -5.87 -4.24 1.85
C GLN A 54 -4.59 -3.43 1.60
N ALA A 55 -4.68 -2.43 0.72
CA ALA A 55 -3.61 -1.46 0.51
C ALA A 55 -4.17 -0.10 0.08
N LEU A 56 -3.47 0.97 0.47
CA LEU A 56 -3.74 2.33 0.02
C LEU A 56 -2.45 2.95 -0.50
N VAL A 57 -2.51 3.48 -1.72
CA VAL A 57 -1.45 4.30 -2.32
C VAL A 57 -1.96 5.73 -2.43
N THR A 58 -1.12 6.70 -2.07
CA THR A 58 -1.43 8.14 -2.15
C THR A 58 -0.40 8.89 -2.98
N ARG A 59 -0.82 10.01 -3.59
CA ARG A 59 0.04 10.86 -4.44
C ARG A 59 0.70 10.09 -5.60
N ALA A 60 0.04 9.07 -6.12
CA ALA A 60 0.47 8.37 -7.33
C ALA A 60 0.31 9.27 -8.56
N ASP A 61 1.18 9.15 -9.56
CA ASP A 61 0.95 9.72 -10.88
C ASP A 61 0.08 8.78 -11.74
N ASP A 62 -0.25 9.22 -12.96
CA ASP A 62 -1.15 8.47 -13.84
C ASP A 62 -0.59 7.11 -14.25
N ASP A 63 0.73 7.02 -14.45
CA ASP A 63 1.41 5.78 -14.82
C ASP A 63 1.36 4.76 -13.67
N ALA A 64 1.63 5.20 -12.44
CA ALA A 64 1.49 4.36 -11.26
C ALA A 64 0.04 3.93 -11.03
N LEU A 65 -0.93 4.82 -11.21
CA LEU A 65 -2.36 4.48 -11.06
C LEU A 65 -2.80 3.45 -12.11
N ALA A 66 -2.35 3.58 -13.36
CA ALA A 66 -2.65 2.62 -14.42
C ALA A 66 -2.01 1.25 -14.12
N ALA A 67 -0.75 1.23 -13.68
CA ALA A 67 -0.05 0.01 -13.32
C ALA A 67 -0.70 -0.70 -12.12
N LEU A 68 -1.10 0.05 -11.09
CA LEU A 68 -1.83 -0.48 -9.94
C LEU A 68 -3.18 -1.10 -10.33
N ALA A 69 -3.94 -0.43 -11.20
CA ALA A 69 -5.22 -0.97 -11.69
C ALA A 69 -5.05 -2.27 -12.48
N SER A 70 -3.94 -2.41 -13.21
CA SER A 70 -3.59 -3.64 -13.93
C SER A 70 -3.15 -4.76 -12.98
N ALA A 71 -2.26 -4.44 -12.03
CA ALA A 71 -1.70 -5.42 -11.09
C ALA A 71 -2.70 -5.90 -10.03
N LEU A 72 -3.62 -5.03 -9.62
CA LEU A 72 -4.62 -5.29 -8.57
C LEU A 72 -6.03 -4.94 -9.10
N PRO A 73 -6.63 -5.76 -9.99
CA PRO A 73 -7.87 -5.42 -10.68
C PRO A 73 -9.10 -5.21 -9.77
N ALA A 74 -9.05 -5.70 -8.53
CA ALA A 74 -10.11 -5.49 -7.53
C ALA A 74 -10.03 -4.09 -6.87
N GLY A 75 -8.99 -3.31 -7.16
CA GLY A 75 -8.81 -1.98 -6.58
C GLY A 75 -9.52 -0.87 -7.36
N THR A 76 -9.67 0.27 -6.70
CA THR A 76 -10.32 1.47 -7.23
C THR A 76 -9.30 2.60 -7.38
N VAL A 77 -9.27 3.20 -8.57
CA VAL A 77 -8.49 4.41 -8.85
C VAL A 77 -9.33 5.65 -8.50
N HIS A 78 -8.78 6.51 -7.63
CA HIS A 78 -9.36 7.78 -7.23
C HIS A 78 -8.59 8.94 -7.87
N ARG A 79 -8.93 9.27 -9.12
CA ARG A 79 -8.17 10.25 -9.94
C ARG A 79 -8.03 11.61 -9.25
N ARG A 80 -9.11 12.14 -8.66
CA ARG A 80 -9.10 13.47 -8.02
C ARG A 80 -8.11 13.57 -6.86
N SER A 81 -8.00 12.52 -6.04
CA SER A 81 -7.09 12.51 -4.88
C SER A 81 -5.72 11.92 -5.21
N ARG A 82 -5.51 11.45 -6.45
CA ARG A 82 -4.31 10.71 -6.87
C ARG A 82 -4.04 9.50 -5.96
N CYS A 83 -5.09 8.73 -5.68
CA CYS A 83 -5.02 7.55 -4.82
C CYS A 83 -5.46 6.28 -5.54
N PHE A 84 -5.01 5.15 -5.01
CA PHE A 84 -5.50 3.82 -5.34
C PHE A 84 -5.79 3.06 -4.04
N SER A 85 -6.94 2.43 -3.94
CA SER A 85 -7.32 1.61 -2.78
C SER A 85 -7.76 0.23 -3.23
N VAL A 86 -7.39 -0.81 -2.48
CA VAL A 86 -7.86 -2.19 -2.71
C VAL A 86 -8.12 -2.87 -1.38
N GLY A 87 -9.09 -3.79 -1.37
CA GLY A 87 -9.57 -4.47 -0.18
C GLY A 87 -10.58 -3.63 0.60
N ASP A 88 -11.31 -4.29 1.49
CA ASP A 88 -12.30 -3.66 2.34
C ASP A 88 -11.79 -3.61 3.78
N PRO A 89 -11.39 -2.42 4.31
CA PRO A 89 -11.13 -2.30 5.73
C PRO A 89 -12.41 -2.64 6.48
N ALA A 90 -12.35 -3.64 7.38
CA ALA A 90 -13.47 -3.92 8.26
C ALA A 90 -13.82 -2.63 9.05
N PRO A 91 -15.05 -2.11 8.95
CA PRO A 91 -15.44 -0.90 9.67
C PRO A 91 -15.27 -1.17 11.16
N ARG A 92 -14.33 -0.45 11.78
CA ARG A 92 -14.08 -0.57 13.23
C ARG A 92 -15.00 0.31 14.06
N PHE A 93 -15.58 1.34 13.44
CA PHE A 93 -16.50 2.28 14.06
C PHE A 93 -17.65 2.58 13.08
N GLY A 94 -18.82 2.93 13.62
CA GLY A 94 -20.10 3.00 12.92
C GLY A 94 -20.18 4.04 11.78
N PRO A 95 -21.30 4.08 11.04
CA PRO A 95 -21.50 5.06 9.98
C PRO A 95 -21.40 6.48 10.56
N VAL A 96 -20.60 7.32 9.90
CA VAL A 96 -20.58 8.77 10.11
C VAL A 96 -21.75 9.43 9.40
#